data_AF-A0A954GA50-F1
#
_entry.id   AF-A0A954GA50-F1
#
_cell.length_a   1.000
_cell.length_b   1.000
_cell.length_c   1.000
_cell.angle_alpha   90.00
_cell.angle_beta   90.00
_cell.angle_gamma   90.00
#
_symmetry.space_group_name_H-M   'P 1'
#
loop_
_entity.id
_entity.type
_entity.pdbx_description
1 polymer ?
#
loop_
_entity_poly.entity_id
_entity_poly.type
_entity_poly.pdbx_seq_one_letter_code
_entity_poly.pdbx_strand_id
1 'polypeptide(L)'
;NEKRKSGRKPPDKDQDARPRLLRQLFACPEHGRKLVVGGPYGRSLLCPLCRATKAEDRPLYTHLNRELALQLTCAKLVELIRSDSELVLEIIVACQQAAESVQKPDPERLSQLRSEAKKLMSKIEFNRRSPGESPAEQKQTELLLKELRGQYSAVSVELASLETAQTQGVVVPTAEDVTALLDEFGNLIASASFSEAETDFRIARRIIDLLTGGQIDLYQMGERRQNKGWLQGRFVVDVVSAVSSQLTGLTADAEQRQGKEVIIDYKAEKLIDRQAEAAKALSDEGLLCKQIAKEMGKSRSYITVLIKHWFRSRGLPVPDGRRRRKQLPNKQDKLPLYRQLADEAVQLADQGLPYLVIARKLKTNDTIIGKAISWWHTSRNLPVPTADDRRKKTLSKAKELYEQGILIKDMAPDFDYGPRGLTLALRKFYAELGETMPDGRSRRGNARSGEPVNGNSKN
;
A
#
# COMPACT_ATOMS: atom_id res chain seq x y z
N ASN A 1 -49.41 -3.93 -5.39
CA ASN A 1 -48.86 -2.55 -5.45
C ASN A 1 -48.62 -1.99 -4.06
N GLU A 2 -47.61 -2.51 -3.34
CA GLU A 2 -47.14 -1.88 -2.11
C GLU A 2 -46.28 -0.67 -2.45
N LYS A 3 -46.78 0.52 -2.10
CA LYS A 3 -46.03 1.79 -2.23
C LYS A 3 -44.75 1.68 -1.41
N ARG A 4 -43.60 1.58 -2.10
CA ARG A 4 -42.26 1.72 -1.52
C ARG A 4 -42.20 3.06 -0.77
N LYS A 5 -42.32 3.03 0.56
CA LYS A 5 -42.05 4.18 1.42
C LYS A 5 -40.56 4.50 1.29
N SER A 6 -40.22 5.46 0.44
CA SER A 6 -38.91 6.08 0.43
C SER A 6 -38.68 6.70 1.81
N GLY A 7 -37.66 6.22 2.52
CA GLY A 7 -37.35 6.68 3.87
C GLY A 7 -37.08 8.20 3.89
N ARG A 8 -37.33 8.81 5.06
CA ARG A 8 -37.10 10.24 5.34
C ARG A 8 -35.66 10.62 4.93
N LYS A 9 -35.51 11.68 4.13
CA LYS A 9 -34.18 12.22 3.77
C LYS A 9 -33.40 12.53 5.06
N PRO A 10 -32.12 12.12 5.16
CA PRO A 10 -31.29 12.44 6.31
C PRO A 10 -31.22 13.96 6.52
N PRO A 11 -31.24 14.45 7.77
CA PRO A 11 -31.13 15.88 8.07
C PRO A 11 -29.73 16.45 7.84
N ASP A 12 -28.72 15.61 7.59
CA ASP A 12 -27.37 16.06 7.30
C ASP A 12 -27.29 16.68 5.91
N LYS A 13 -26.73 17.89 5.83
CA LYS A 13 -26.34 18.60 4.59
C LYS A 13 -25.19 17.90 3.83
N ASP A 14 -24.82 16.70 4.25
CA ASP A 14 -23.74 15.88 3.69
C ASP A 14 -24.20 15.27 2.36
N GLN A 15 -23.79 15.89 1.25
CA GLN A 15 -24.16 15.52 -0.12
C GLN A 15 -23.31 14.36 -0.66
N ASP A 16 -22.28 13.92 0.07
CA ASP A 16 -21.36 12.88 -0.39
C ASP A 16 -22.11 11.57 -0.74
N ALA A 17 -21.74 11.00 -1.89
CA ALA A 17 -22.35 9.80 -2.46
C ALA A 17 -22.17 8.60 -1.54
N ARG A 18 -23.18 8.31 -0.72
CA ARG A 18 -23.13 7.19 0.23
C ARG A 18 -23.05 5.86 -0.52
N PRO A 19 -22.20 4.89 -0.12
CA PRO A 19 -22.03 3.63 -0.85
C PRO A 19 -23.33 2.83 -0.94
N ARG A 20 -23.98 2.82 -2.10
CA ARG A 20 -25.25 2.08 -2.30
C ARG A 20 -25.00 0.62 -2.68
N LEU A 21 -23.76 0.25 -3.01
CA LEU A 21 -23.43 -0.93 -3.83
C LEU A 21 -23.70 -2.23 -3.09
N LEU A 22 -23.56 -2.22 -1.77
CA LEU A 22 -23.77 -3.38 -0.92
C LEU A 22 -25.11 -3.33 -0.17
N ARG A 23 -26.05 -2.48 -0.59
CA ARG A 23 -27.36 -2.39 0.05
C ARG A 23 -28.07 -3.73 -0.06
N GLN A 24 -28.62 -4.21 1.06
CA GLN A 24 -29.33 -5.50 1.13
C GLN A 24 -28.47 -6.73 0.78
N LEU A 25 -27.13 -6.62 0.84
CA LEU A 25 -26.26 -7.78 0.66
C LEU A 25 -26.03 -8.53 1.97
N PHE A 26 -25.79 -7.79 3.05
CA PHE A 26 -25.44 -8.37 4.34
C PHE A 26 -26.66 -8.86 5.12
N ALA A 27 -26.58 -10.05 5.70
CA ALA A 27 -27.61 -10.67 6.51
C ALA A 27 -27.09 -11.09 7.90
N CYS A 28 -28.01 -11.10 8.86
CA CYS A 28 -27.76 -11.66 10.19
C CYS A 28 -28.30 -13.10 10.20
N PRO A 29 -27.44 -14.13 10.33
CA PRO A 29 -27.86 -15.53 10.25
C PRO A 29 -28.86 -15.88 11.36
N GLU A 30 -28.62 -15.40 12.59
CA GLU A 30 -29.49 -15.62 13.76
C GLU A 30 -30.94 -15.15 13.58
N HIS A 31 -31.14 -14.10 12.79
CA HIS A 31 -32.46 -13.47 12.62
C HIS A 31 -33.02 -13.64 11.21
N GLY A 32 -32.27 -14.22 10.27
CA GLY A 32 -32.64 -14.34 8.86
C GLY A 32 -32.96 -13.01 8.17
N ARG A 33 -32.46 -11.88 8.69
CA ARG A 33 -32.80 -10.53 8.19
C ARG A 33 -31.58 -9.80 7.66
N LYS A 34 -31.78 -9.10 6.55
CA LYS A 34 -30.81 -8.20 5.95
C LYS A 34 -30.53 -7.00 6.87
N LEU A 35 -29.27 -6.60 6.98
CA LEU A 35 -28.87 -5.44 7.75
C LEU A 35 -29.40 -4.16 7.09
N VAL A 36 -29.76 -3.20 7.94
CA VAL A 36 -30.27 -1.89 7.52
C VAL A 36 -29.23 -0.80 7.79
N VAL A 37 -29.29 0.27 7.00
CA VAL A 37 -28.45 1.44 7.20
C VAL A 37 -28.88 2.16 8.49
N GLY A 38 -27.91 2.45 9.36
CA GLY A 38 -28.13 3.14 10.61
C GLY A 38 -26.84 3.76 11.18
N GLY A 39 -26.88 4.12 12.45
CA GLY A 39 -25.78 4.81 13.14
C GLY A 39 -25.65 6.29 12.75
N PRO A 40 -24.68 7.01 13.35
CA PRO A 40 -24.40 8.40 13.05
C PRO A 40 -24.15 8.60 11.55
N TYR A 41 -24.81 9.59 10.95
CA TYR A 41 -24.68 9.94 9.54
C TYR A 41 -25.02 8.80 8.55
N GLY A 42 -25.63 7.70 9.03
CA GLY A 42 -25.92 6.52 8.22
C GLY A 42 -24.67 5.79 7.72
N ARG A 43 -23.54 5.86 8.44
CA ARG A 43 -22.26 5.24 8.05
C ARG A 43 -22.15 3.76 8.41
N SER A 44 -23.13 3.21 9.13
CA SER A 44 -23.10 1.84 9.60
C SER A 44 -24.24 0.98 9.06
N LEU A 45 -24.02 -0.32 9.01
CA LEU A 45 -25.03 -1.34 8.84
C LEU A 45 -25.24 -2.06 10.18
N LEU A 46 -26.51 -2.31 10.52
CA LEU A 46 -26.89 -3.00 11.75
C LEU A 46 -28.10 -3.89 11.51
N CYS A 47 -28.20 -4.96 12.29
CA CYS A 47 -29.40 -5.80 12.30
C CYS A 47 -30.47 -5.09 13.16
N PRO A 48 -31.68 -4.83 12.63
CA PRO A 48 -32.72 -4.13 13.37
C PRO A 48 -33.21 -4.93 14.58
N LEU A 49 -33.21 -6.28 14.48
CA LEU A 49 -33.63 -7.15 15.57
C LEU A 49 -32.55 -7.24 16.66
N CYS A 50 -31.27 -7.46 16.32
CA CYS A 50 -30.18 -7.40 17.29
C CYS A 50 -30.15 -6.07 18.06
N ARG A 51 -30.48 -4.95 17.40
CA ARG A 51 -30.53 -3.64 18.05
C ARG A 51 -31.66 -3.50 19.06
N ALA A 52 -32.80 -4.15 18.80
CA ALA A 52 -33.94 -4.19 19.71
C ALA A 52 -33.68 -5.11 20.92
N THR A 53 -32.82 -6.12 20.75
CA THR A 53 -32.37 -7.00 21.84
C THR A 53 -31.57 -6.22 22.88
N LYS A 54 -31.68 -6.64 24.16
CA LYS A 54 -30.89 -6.11 25.28
C LYS A 54 -29.41 -6.17 24.96
N ALA A 55 -28.68 -5.19 25.48
CA ALA A 55 -27.28 -5.00 25.16
C ALA A 55 -26.47 -6.27 25.42
N GLU A 56 -26.75 -7.07 26.44
CA GLU A 56 -26.02 -8.30 26.84
C GLU A 56 -26.24 -9.49 25.91
N ASP A 57 -27.47 -9.65 25.39
CA ASP A 57 -27.88 -10.82 24.62
C ASP A 57 -27.78 -10.63 23.09
N ARG A 58 -27.30 -9.46 22.63
CA ARG A 58 -27.20 -9.18 21.18
C ARG A 58 -26.24 -10.17 20.51
N PRO A 59 -26.69 -10.92 19.49
CA PRO A 59 -25.78 -11.76 18.71
C PRO A 59 -24.78 -10.93 17.91
N LEU A 60 -25.27 -9.88 17.23
CA LEU A 60 -24.42 -8.87 16.59
C LEU A 60 -24.40 -7.61 17.45
N TYR A 61 -23.30 -7.41 18.18
CA TYR A 61 -23.09 -6.22 19.01
C TYR A 61 -22.17 -5.18 18.35
N THR A 62 -21.49 -5.54 17.26
CA THR A 62 -20.67 -4.63 16.45
C THR A 62 -21.49 -4.11 15.26
N HIS A 63 -21.35 -2.82 14.96
CA HIS A 63 -21.92 -2.23 13.74
C HIS A 63 -20.89 -2.28 12.61
N LEU A 64 -21.31 -2.69 11.42
CA LEU A 64 -20.44 -2.77 10.25
C LEU A 64 -20.30 -1.38 9.62
N ASN A 65 -19.08 -0.86 9.48
CA ASN A 65 -18.85 0.36 8.72
C ASN A 65 -19.09 0.10 7.21
N ARG A 66 -19.89 0.94 6.56
CA ARG A 66 -20.29 0.78 5.15
C ARG A 66 -19.14 0.93 4.16
N GLU A 67 -18.23 1.86 4.41
CA GLU A 67 -17.07 2.11 3.57
C GLU A 67 -16.08 0.96 3.69
N LEU A 68 -15.81 0.51 4.92
CA LEU A 68 -14.99 -0.67 5.18
C LEU A 68 -15.58 -1.93 4.52
N ALA A 69 -16.90 -2.10 4.62
CA ALA A 69 -17.60 -3.21 3.99
C ALA A 69 -17.47 -3.17 2.47
N LEU A 70 -17.64 -2.00 1.86
CA LEU A 70 -17.45 -1.79 0.42
C LEU A 70 -16.03 -2.19 0.01
N GLN A 71 -15.03 -1.56 0.63
CA GLN A 71 -13.63 -1.74 0.29
C GLN A 71 -13.20 -3.21 0.39
N LEU A 72 -13.46 -3.86 1.53
CA LEU A 72 -13.01 -5.24 1.75
C LEU A 72 -13.77 -6.25 0.89
N THR A 73 -15.06 -6.04 0.63
CA THR A 73 -15.84 -6.94 -0.22
C THR A 73 -15.39 -6.84 -1.68
N CYS A 74 -15.27 -5.62 -2.22
CA CYS A 74 -14.80 -5.42 -3.59
C CYS A 74 -13.37 -5.94 -3.76
N ALA A 75 -12.46 -5.63 -2.83
CA ALA A 75 -11.09 -6.12 -2.88
C ALA A 75 -11.02 -7.65 -2.88
N LYS A 76 -11.80 -8.32 -2.01
CA LYS A 76 -11.80 -9.78 -1.96
C LYS A 76 -12.38 -10.42 -3.22
N LEU A 77 -13.46 -9.86 -3.78
CA LEU A 77 -14.03 -10.37 -5.02
C LEU A 77 -13.06 -10.21 -6.20
N VAL A 78 -12.38 -9.07 -6.32
CA VAL A 78 -11.35 -8.85 -7.36
C VAL A 78 -10.17 -9.79 -7.17
N GLU A 79 -9.72 -10.01 -5.93
CA GLU A 79 -8.68 -10.99 -5.61
C GLU A 79 -9.10 -12.40 -6.07
N LEU A 80 -10.32 -12.83 -5.78
CA LEU A 80 -10.83 -14.15 -6.18
C LEU A 80 -10.90 -14.31 -7.69
N ILE A 81 -11.33 -13.27 -8.41
CA ILE A 81 -11.39 -13.28 -9.88
C ILE A 81 -9.98 -13.40 -10.49
N ARG A 82 -8.97 -12.74 -9.88
CA ARG A 82 -7.62 -12.62 -10.46
C ARG A 82 -6.61 -13.68 -10.01
N SER A 83 -6.84 -14.31 -8.85
CA SER A 83 -5.82 -15.17 -8.23
C SER A 83 -5.88 -16.62 -8.70
N ASP A 84 -6.92 -17.00 -9.44
CA ASP A 84 -7.17 -18.38 -9.82
C ASP A 84 -6.70 -18.62 -11.25
N SER A 85 -5.54 -19.28 -11.38
CA SER A 85 -4.92 -19.59 -12.67
C SER A 85 -5.67 -20.69 -13.44
N GLU A 86 -6.48 -21.50 -12.77
CA GLU A 86 -7.20 -22.63 -13.36
C GLU A 86 -8.66 -22.26 -13.71
N LEU A 87 -9.19 -21.21 -13.10
CA LEU A 87 -10.55 -20.70 -13.30
C LEU A 87 -10.96 -20.53 -14.77
N VAL A 88 -10.07 -20.05 -15.64
CA VAL A 88 -10.39 -19.90 -17.07
C VAL A 88 -10.69 -21.25 -17.71
N LEU A 89 -9.90 -22.29 -17.39
CA LEU A 89 -10.11 -23.63 -17.90
C LEU A 89 -11.41 -24.22 -17.33
N GLU A 90 -11.67 -24.04 -16.04
CA GLU A 90 -12.91 -24.49 -15.40
C GLU A 90 -14.15 -23.87 -16.04
N ILE A 91 -14.12 -22.57 -16.33
CA ILE A 91 -15.22 -21.86 -17.01
C ILE A 91 -15.43 -22.41 -18.42
N ILE A 92 -14.36 -22.66 -19.18
CA ILE A 92 -14.48 -23.23 -20.53
C ILE A 92 -15.09 -24.62 -20.45
N VAL A 93 -14.61 -25.48 -19.55
CA VAL A 93 -15.14 -26.84 -19.36
C VAL A 93 -16.62 -26.79 -18.95
N ALA A 94 -16.99 -25.91 -18.02
CA ALA A 94 -18.38 -25.75 -17.61
C ALA A 94 -19.28 -25.23 -18.76
N CYS A 95 -18.79 -24.27 -19.56
CA CYS A 95 -19.48 -23.80 -20.76
C CYS A 95 -19.63 -24.90 -21.81
N GLN A 96 -18.62 -25.76 -22.00
CA GLN A 96 -18.68 -26.91 -22.91
C GLN A 96 -19.73 -27.93 -22.42
N GLN A 97 -19.71 -28.28 -21.14
CA GLN A 97 -20.68 -29.20 -20.55
C GLN A 97 -22.12 -28.65 -20.65
N ALA A 98 -22.31 -27.35 -20.39
CA ALA A 98 -23.61 -26.69 -20.54
C ALA A 98 -24.05 -26.62 -22.01
N ALA A 99 -23.12 -26.40 -22.95
CA ALA A 99 -23.42 -26.45 -24.37
C ALA A 99 -23.82 -27.86 -24.81
N GLU A 100 -23.12 -28.90 -24.33
CA GLU A 100 -23.43 -30.30 -24.64
C GLU A 100 -24.78 -30.73 -24.10
N SER A 101 -25.15 -30.33 -22.88
CA SER A 101 -26.44 -30.68 -22.27
C SER A 101 -27.61 -30.02 -23.01
N VAL A 102 -27.45 -28.79 -23.49
CA VAL A 102 -28.49 -28.06 -24.23
C VAL A 102 -28.58 -28.50 -25.70
N GLN A 103 -27.45 -28.85 -26.33
CA GLN A 103 -27.43 -29.33 -27.73
C GLN A 103 -27.89 -30.78 -27.88
N LYS A 104 -27.90 -31.58 -26.80
CA LYS A 104 -28.44 -32.95 -26.78
C LYS A 104 -29.67 -33.06 -25.86
N PRO A 105 -30.79 -32.40 -26.18
CA PRO A 105 -32.05 -32.73 -25.53
C PRO A 105 -32.37 -34.21 -25.80
N ASP A 106 -32.91 -34.90 -24.79
CA ASP A 106 -33.22 -36.33 -24.88
C ASP A 106 -34.02 -36.63 -26.17
N PRO A 107 -33.44 -37.38 -27.13
CA PRO A 107 -34.08 -37.64 -28.41
C PRO A 107 -35.38 -38.43 -28.23
N GLU A 108 -35.49 -39.23 -27.16
CA GLU A 108 -36.71 -39.95 -26.82
C GLU A 108 -37.80 -38.97 -26.40
N ARG A 109 -37.50 -38.02 -25.50
CA ARG A 109 -38.47 -37.00 -25.05
C ARG A 109 -38.98 -36.13 -26.20
N LEU A 110 -38.10 -35.70 -27.10
CA LEU A 110 -38.50 -34.96 -28.32
C LEU A 110 -39.41 -35.79 -29.22
N SER A 111 -39.09 -37.06 -29.43
CA SER A 111 -39.92 -37.96 -30.23
C SER A 111 -41.30 -38.21 -29.60
N GLN A 112 -41.36 -38.32 -28.27
CA GLN A 112 -42.59 -38.49 -27.49
C GLN A 112 -43.48 -37.25 -27.62
N LEU A 113 -42.93 -36.06 -27.37
CA LEU A 113 -43.67 -34.78 -27.49
C LEU A 113 -44.18 -34.56 -28.92
N ARG A 114 -43.39 -34.89 -29.95
CA ARG A 114 -43.83 -34.85 -31.36
C ARG A 114 -44.97 -35.83 -31.63
N SER A 115 -44.87 -37.06 -31.13
CA SER A 115 -45.95 -38.05 -31.24
C SER A 115 -47.21 -37.57 -30.54
N GLU A 116 -47.09 -36.96 -29.36
CA GLU A 116 -48.22 -36.52 -28.55
C GLU A 116 -48.92 -35.32 -29.20
N ALA A 117 -48.16 -34.34 -29.68
CA ALA A 117 -48.68 -33.21 -30.45
C ALA A 117 -49.44 -33.68 -31.70
N LYS A 118 -48.90 -34.66 -32.45
CA LYS A 118 -49.57 -35.23 -33.63
C LYS A 118 -50.88 -35.93 -33.25
N LYS A 119 -50.88 -36.74 -32.18
CA LYS A 119 -52.10 -37.42 -31.68
C LYS A 119 -53.18 -36.42 -31.25
N LEU A 120 -52.79 -35.38 -30.51
CA LEU A 120 -53.71 -34.32 -30.07
C LEU A 120 -54.28 -33.56 -31.27
N MET A 121 -53.46 -33.22 -32.26
CA MET A 121 -53.91 -32.53 -33.47
C MET A 121 -54.88 -33.38 -34.29
N SER A 122 -54.61 -34.68 -34.49
CA SER A 122 -55.54 -35.59 -35.16
C SER A 122 -56.88 -35.73 -34.40
N LYS A 123 -56.86 -35.76 -33.06
CA LYS A 123 -58.09 -35.77 -32.24
C LYS A 123 -58.88 -34.46 -32.39
N ILE A 124 -58.20 -33.31 -32.43
CA ILE A 124 -58.84 -32.00 -32.66
C ILE A 124 -59.49 -31.97 -34.05
N GLU A 125 -58.79 -32.42 -35.10
CA GLU A 125 -59.34 -32.45 -36.46
C GLU A 125 -60.54 -33.38 -36.60
N PHE A 126 -60.48 -34.57 -35.99
CA PHE A 126 -61.58 -35.53 -35.99
C PHE A 126 -62.85 -34.94 -35.35
N ASN A 127 -62.73 -34.42 -34.11
CA ASN A 127 -63.87 -33.83 -33.40
C ASN A 127 -64.39 -32.55 -34.06
N ARG A 128 -63.54 -31.84 -34.83
CA ARG A 128 -63.98 -30.68 -35.63
C ARG A 128 -64.78 -31.09 -36.87
N ARG A 129 -64.48 -32.24 -37.48
CA ARG A 129 -65.18 -32.76 -38.66
C ARG A 129 -66.47 -33.52 -38.30
N SER A 130 -66.57 -34.01 -37.08
CA SER A 130 -67.72 -34.77 -36.58
C SER A 130 -68.20 -34.18 -35.24
N PRO A 131 -68.90 -33.03 -35.25
CA PRO A 131 -69.35 -32.36 -34.03
C PRO A 131 -70.56 -33.02 -33.33
N GLY A 132 -71.12 -34.09 -33.90
CA GLY A 132 -72.34 -34.75 -33.43
C GLY A 132 -73.61 -34.23 -34.12
N GLU A 133 -74.66 -35.05 -34.08
CA GLU A 133 -75.93 -34.79 -34.79
C GLU A 133 -76.92 -34.04 -33.89
N SER A 134 -76.80 -34.18 -32.56
CA SER A 134 -77.67 -33.49 -31.60
C SER A 134 -77.04 -32.20 -31.03
N PRO A 135 -77.86 -31.18 -30.65
CA PRO A 135 -77.36 -29.96 -30.01
C PRO A 135 -76.59 -30.21 -28.70
N ALA A 136 -76.93 -31.29 -27.99
CA ALA A 136 -76.24 -31.70 -26.76
C ALA A 136 -74.84 -32.27 -27.05
N GLU A 137 -74.70 -33.09 -28.10
CA GLU A 137 -73.40 -33.61 -28.56
C GLU A 137 -72.50 -32.50 -29.09
N GLN A 138 -73.06 -31.52 -29.81
CA GLN A 138 -72.31 -30.37 -30.32
C GLN A 138 -71.69 -29.56 -29.17
N LYS A 139 -72.47 -29.32 -28.11
CA LYS A 139 -71.98 -28.60 -26.91
C LYS A 139 -70.91 -29.39 -26.14
N GLN A 140 -71.02 -30.72 -26.07
CA GLN A 140 -69.99 -31.56 -25.47
C GLN A 140 -68.70 -31.55 -26.30
N THR A 141 -68.82 -31.59 -27.63
CA THR A 141 -67.69 -31.53 -28.54
C THR A 141 -66.95 -30.19 -28.45
N GLU A 142 -67.66 -29.07 -28.29
CA GLU A 142 -67.04 -27.75 -28.06
C GLU A 142 -66.19 -27.71 -26.78
N LEU A 143 -66.69 -28.28 -25.67
CA LEU A 143 -65.94 -28.35 -24.41
C LEU A 143 -64.68 -29.21 -24.56
N LEU A 144 -64.80 -30.37 -25.21
CA LEU A 144 -63.68 -31.26 -25.49
C LEU A 144 -62.63 -30.60 -26.40
N LEU A 145 -63.06 -29.87 -27.44
CA LEU A 145 -62.14 -29.13 -28.31
C LEU A 145 -61.38 -28.03 -27.56
N LYS A 146 -62.01 -27.37 -26.58
CA LYS A 146 -61.34 -26.37 -25.74
C LYS A 146 -60.25 -27.01 -24.89
N GLU A 147 -60.53 -28.17 -24.28
CA GLU A 147 -59.55 -28.92 -23.48
C GLU A 147 -58.37 -29.43 -24.33
N LEU A 148 -58.66 -30.07 -25.46
CA LEU A 148 -57.64 -30.60 -26.37
C LEU A 148 -56.74 -29.49 -26.93
N ARG A 149 -57.29 -28.30 -27.22
CA ARG A 149 -56.49 -27.13 -27.62
C ARG A 149 -55.59 -26.63 -26.49
N GLY A 150 -56.06 -26.65 -25.25
CA GLY A 150 -55.25 -26.33 -24.07
C GLY A 150 -54.06 -27.28 -23.92
N GLN A 151 -54.32 -28.59 -23.99
CA GLN A 151 -53.28 -29.63 -23.93
C GLN A 151 -52.28 -29.50 -25.10
N TYR A 152 -52.77 -29.31 -26.32
CA TYR A 152 -51.93 -29.09 -27.49
C TYR A 152 -51.05 -27.84 -27.34
N SER A 153 -51.59 -26.74 -26.82
CA SER A 153 -50.81 -25.52 -26.61
C SER A 153 -49.69 -25.72 -25.58
N ALA A 154 -49.93 -26.48 -24.51
CA ALA A 154 -48.92 -26.79 -23.51
C ALA A 154 -47.78 -27.63 -24.10
N VAL A 155 -48.12 -28.72 -24.80
CA VAL A 155 -47.15 -29.59 -25.48
C VAL A 155 -46.39 -28.83 -26.57
N SER A 156 -47.06 -27.97 -27.33
CA SER A 156 -46.43 -27.17 -28.38
C SER A 156 -45.45 -26.13 -27.84
N VAL A 157 -45.70 -25.55 -26.66
CA VAL A 157 -44.77 -24.62 -26.00
C VAL A 157 -43.52 -25.35 -25.51
N GLU A 158 -43.69 -26.52 -24.89
CA GLU A 158 -42.57 -27.36 -24.45
C GLU A 158 -41.72 -27.81 -25.65
N LEU A 159 -42.37 -28.28 -26.72
CA LEU A 159 -41.72 -28.71 -27.96
C LEU A 159 -40.97 -27.55 -28.65
N ALA A 160 -41.59 -26.38 -28.76
CA ALA A 160 -40.95 -25.19 -29.32
C ALA A 160 -39.74 -24.75 -28.48
N SER A 161 -39.80 -24.88 -27.16
CA SER A 161 -38.67 -24.53 -26.28
C SER A 161 -37.47 -25.45 -26.48
N LEU A 162 -37.70 -26.76 -26.61
CA LEU A 162 -36.64 -27.76 -26.85
C LEU A 162 -36.06 -27.66 -28.27
N GLU A 163 -36.89 -27.39 -29.28
CA GLU A 163 -36.41 -27.18 -30.66
C GLU A 163 -35.62 -25.88 -30.80
N THR A 164 -36.05 -24.81 -30.13
CA THR A 164 -35.28 -23.55 -30.08
C THR A 164 -33.93 -23.77 -29.42
N ALA A 165 -33.89 -24.50 -28.29
CA ALA A 165 -32.66 -24.87 -27.60
C ALA A 165 -31.71 -25.71 -28.47
N GLN A 166 -32.25 -26.61 -29.31
CA GLN A 166 -31.46 -27.41 -30.26
C GLN A 166 -30.91 -26.58 -31.43
N THR A 167 -31.66 -25.55 -31.88
CA THR A 167 -31.28 -24.74 -33.05
C THR A 167 -30.34 -23.58 -32.67
N GLN A 168 -30.43 -23.08 -31.44
CA GLN A 168 -29.49 -22.10 -30.91
C GLN A 168 -28.17 -22.80 -30.58
N GLY A 169 -27.27 -22.85 -31.56
CA GLY A 169 -25.91 -23.33 -31.34
C GLY A 169 -25.27 -22.52 -30.21
N VAL A 170 -25.12 -23.14 -29.04
CA VAL A 170 -24.38 -22.53 -27.91
C VAL A 170 -22.94 -22.35 -28.38
N VAL A 171 -22.55 -21.10 -28.60
CA VAL A 171 -21.17 -20.76 -28.93
C VAL A 171 -20.35 -20.93 -27.65
N VAL A 172 -19.45 -21.92 -27.67
CA VAL A 172 -18.49 -22.11 -26.57
C VAL A 172 -17.47 -20.96 -26.64
N PRO A 173 -17.33 -20.15 -25.58
CA PRO A 173 -16.40 -19.01 -25.57
C PRO A 173 -14.94 -19.48 -25.61
N THR A 174 -14.07 -18.68 -26.21
CA THR A 174 -12.63 -18.94 -26.21
C THR A 174 -11.99 -18.54 -24.89
N ALA A 175 -10.76 -19.01 -24.63
CA ALA A 175 -10.01 -18.60 -23.44
C ALA A 175 -9.75 -17.08 -23.38
N GLU A 176 -9.57 -16.44 -24.54
CA GLU A 176 -9.41 -14.99 -24.64
C GLU A 176 -10.71 -14.27 -24.24
N ASP A 177 -11.87 -14.75 -24.69
CA ASP A 177 -13.18 -14.17 -24.34
C ASP A 177 -13.46 -14.26 -22.83
N VAL A 178 -13.17 -15.43 -22.23
CA VAL A 178 -13.34 -15.65 -20.79
C VAL A 178 -12.41 -14.73 -19.99
N THR A 179 -11.14 -14.63 -20.40
CA THR A 179 -10.16 -13.77 -19.72
C THR A 179 -10.56 -12.30 -19.81
N ALA A 180 -10.96 -11.84 -20.99
CA ALA A 180 -11.42 -10.46 -21.20
C ALA A 180 -12.64 -10.12 -20.32
N LEU A 181 -13.59 -11.05 -20.19
CA LEU A 181 -14.78 -10.85 -19.36
C LEU A 181 -14.45 -10.83 -17.86
N LEU A 182 -13.55 -11.71 -17.40
CA LEU A 182 -13.08 -11.70 -16.00
C LEU A 182 -12.35 -10.39 -15.67
N ASP A 183 -11.50 -9.90 -16.58
CA ASP A 183 -10.83 -8.62 -16.44
C ASP A 183 -11.84 -7.46 -16.42
N GLU A 184 -12.86 -7.50 -17.28
CA GLU A 184 -13.96 -6.52 -17.26
C GLU A 184 -14.68 -6.53 -15.91
N PHE A 185 -15.04 -7.69 -15.37
CA PHE A 185 -15.68 -7.81 -14.06
C PHE A 185 -14.80 -7.23 -12.96
N GLY A 186 -13.51 -7.60 -12.94
CA GLY A 186 -12.56 -7.10 -11.96
C GLY A 186 -12.43 -5.58 -12.03
N ASN A 187 -12.36 -5.02 -13.24
CA ASN A 187 -12.25 -3.58 -13.46
C ASN A 187 -13.54 -2.84 -13.07
N LEU A 188 -14.72 -3.37 -13.41
CA LEU A 188 -16.01 -2.79 -13.02
C LEU A 188 -16.23 -2.79 -11.51
N ILE A 189 -15.88 -3.88 -10.82
CA ILE A 189 -15.98 -3.95 -9.35
C ILE A 189 -14.99 -2.97 -8.69
N ALA A 190 -13.76 -2.89 -9.22
CA ALA A 190 -12.75 -1.97 -8.70
C ALA A 190 -13.15 -0.50 -8.91
N SER A 191 -13.63 -0.14 -10.10
CA SER A 191 -14.02 1.23 -10.44
C SER A 191 -15.32 1.67 -9.77
N ALA A 192 -16.29 0.76 -9.59
CA ALA A 192 -17.56 1.05 -8.91
C ALA A 192 -17.41 1.40 -7.43
N SER A 193 -16.24 1.12 -6.83
CA SER A 193 -15.93 1.58 -5.47
C SER A 193 -15.70 3.10 -5.40
N PHE A 194 -15.41 3.75 -6.53
CA PHE A 194 -15.06 5.17 -6.64
C PHE A 194 -15.90 5.95 -7.65
N SER A 195 -16.67 5.28 -8.53
CA SER A 195 -17.49 5.92 -9.57
C SER A 195 -18.79 6.53 -8.99
N GLU A 196 -19.12 7.74 -9.44
CA GLU A 196 -20.40 8.41 -9.15
C GLU A 196 -21.50 8.09 -10.20
N ALA A 197 -21.15 7.40 -11.29
CA ALA A 197 -22.07 7.11 -12.38
C ALA A 197 -23.08 6.00 -12.00
N GLU A 198 -24.38 6.27 -12.20
CA GLU A 198 -25.45 5.34 -11.80
C GLU A 198 -25.50 4.06 -12.67
N THR A 199 -24.98 4.11 -13.89
CA THR A 199 -24.90 2.95 -14.80
C THR A 199 -23.90 1.92 -14.30
N ASP A 200 -22.67 2.35 -14.02
CA ASP A 200 -21.56 1.49 -13.55
C ASP A 200 -21.95 0.80 -12.23
N PHE A 201 -22.62 1.57 -11.37
CA PHE A 201 -23.16 1.09 -10.12
C PHE A 201 -24.12 -0.10 -10.29
N ARG A 202 -25.07 0.00 -11.23
CA ARG A 202 -26.07 -1.06 -11.46
C ARG A 202 -25.43 -2.32 -12.02
N ILE A 203 -24.47 -2.17 -12.92
CA ILE A 203 -23.74 -3.28 -13.52
C ILE A 203 -22.90 -3.99 -12.45
N ALA A 204 -22.08 -3.24 -11.71
CA ALA A 204 -21.27 -3.81 -10.63
C ALA A 204 -22.14 -4.47 -9.54
N ARG A 205 -23.31 -3.88 -9.21
CA ARG A 205 -24.25 -4.50 -8.27
C ARG A 205 -24.73 -5.87 -8.77
N ARG A 206 -25.11 -5.95 -10.04
CA ARG A 206 -25.59 -7.20 -10.66
C ARG A 206 -24.50 -8.27 -10.61
N ILE A 207 -23.26 -7.90 -10.93
CA ILE A 207 -22.11 -8.81 -10.87
C ILE A 207 -21.87 -9.29 -9.43
N ILE A 208 -21.88 -8.38 -8.44
CA ILE A 208 -21.72 -8.75 -7.03
C ILE A 208 -22.85 -9.68 -6.56
N ASP A 209 -24.10 -9.38 -6.90
CA ASP A 209 -25.25 -10.23 -6.56
C ASP A 209 -25.12 -11.61 -7.20
N LEU A 210 -24.66 -11.69 -8.45
CA LEU A 210 -24.43 -12.95 -9.15
C LEU A 210 -23.31 -13.77 -8.49
N LEU A 211 -22.17 -13.15 -8.17
CA LEU A 211 -21.01 -13.81 -7.56
C LEU A 211 -21.27 -14.28 -6.13
N THR A 212 -22.07 -13.54 -5.37
CA THR A 212 -22.31 -13.81 -3.94
C THR A 212 -23.61 -14.54 -3.65
N GLY A 213 -24.42 -14.86 -4.68
CA GLY A 213 -25.78 -15.36 -4.51
C GLY A 213 -26.74 -14.35 -3.85
N GLY A 214 -26.35 -13.07 -3.79
CA GLY A 214 -27.16 -11.97 -3.24
C GLY A 214 -27.22 -11.90 -1.72
N GLN A 215 -26.39 -12.68 -1.00
CA GLN A 215 -26.34 -12.68 0.46
C GLN A 215 -24.94 -12.95 1.03
N ILE A 216 -24.54 -12.16 2.03
CA ILE A 216 -23.36 -12.38 2.85
C ILE A 216 -23.78 -12.47 4.32
N ASP A 217 -23.55 -13.62 4.95
CA ASP A 217 -23.90 -13.82 6.35
C ASP A 217 -22.82 -13.26 7.26
N LEU A 218 -23.22 -12.44 8.23
CA LEU A 218 -22.32 -11.79 9.17
C LEU A 218 -22.34 -12.49 10.53
N TYR A 219 -21.17 -12.94 10.95
CA TYR A 219 -20.92 -13.54 12.26
C TYR A 219 -20.13 -12.57 13.14
N GLN A 220 -20.45 -12.55 14.42
CA GLN A 220 -19.76 -11.70 15.39
C GLN A 220 -18.48 -12.38 15.87
N MET A 221 -17.36 -11.67 15.76
CA MET A 221 -16.05 -12.13 16.20
C MET A 221 -15.44 -11.17 17.22
N GLY A 222 -14.48 -11.65 18.01
CA GLY A 222 -13.76 -10.88 19.02
C GLY A 222 -14.50 -10.75 20.36
N GLU A 223 -13.92 -9.94 21.24
CA GLU A 223 -14.47 -9.72 22.58
C GLU A 223 -15.56 -8.64 22.58
N ARG A 224 -16.52 -8.81 23.49
CA ARG A 224 -17.62 -7.88 23.76
C ARG A 224 -17.18 -6.64 24.54
N ARG A 225 -16.13 -5.99 24.04
CA ARG A 225 -15.50 -4.79 24.59
C ARG A 225 -15.34 -3.75 23.49
N GLN A 226 -15.26 -2.49 23.90
CA GLN A 226 -15.11 -1.38 22.96
C GLN A 226 -13.89 -1.59 22.06
N ASN A 227 -14.09 -1.52 20.74
CA ASN A 227 -13.05 -1.69 19.71
C ASN A 227 -12.31 -3.05 19.72
N LYS A 228 -12.88 -4.09 20.34
CA LYS A 228 -12.32 -5.45 20.35
C LYS A 228 -13.12 -6.46 19.54
N GLY A 229 -14.36 -6.15 19.19
CA GLY A 229 -15.19 -6.95 18.28
C GLY A 229 -15.07 -6.51 16.82
N TRP A 230 -15.29 -7.43 15.90
CA TRP A 230 -15.46 -7.19 14.46
C TRP A 230 -16.49 -8.17 13.89
N LEU A 231 -16.93 -7.94 12.64
CA LEU A 231 -17.82 -8.88 11.96
C LEU A 231 -17.04 -9.67 10.91
N GLN A 232 -17.37 -10.94 10.77
CA GLN A 232 -16.84 -11.82 9.74
C GLN A 232 -17.97 -12.17 8.78
N GLY A 233 -17.81 -11.80 7.50
CA GLY A 233 -18.68 -12.23 6.42
C GLY A 233 -18.32 -13.64 5.96
N ARG A 234 -19.33 -14.49 5.78
CA ARG A 234 -19.20 -15.80 5.15
C ARG A 234 -20.25 -15.95 4.07
N PHE A 235 -19.82 -16.43 2.92
CA PHE A 235 -20.68 -16.67 1.77
C PHE A 235 -19.99 -17.64 0.82
N VAL A 236 -20.78 -18.21 -0.09
CA VAL A 236 -20.29 -19.11 -1.11
C VAL A 236 -20.23 -18.34 -2.42
N VAL A 237 -19.07 -18.40 -3.09
CA VAL A 237 -18.86 -17.77 -4.40
C VAL A 237 -18.77 -18.83 -5.46
N ASP A 238 -19.54 -18.64 -6.53
CA ASP A 238 -19.52 -19.48 -7.72
C ASP A 238 -19.22 -18.61 -8.95
N VAL A 239 -17.92 -18.40 -9.21
CA VAL A 239 -17.47 -17.59 -10.34
C VAL A 239 -17.76 -18.30 -11.66
N VAL A 240 -17.63 -19.62 -11.69
CA VAL A 240 -17.87 -20.45 -12.87
C VAL A 240 -19.31 -20.31 -13.33
N SER A 241 -20.28 -20.58 -12.45
CA SER A 241 -21.70 -20.44 -12.80
C SER A 241 -22.07 -19.00 -13.18
N ALA A 242 -21.48 -18.00 -12.52
CA ALA A 242 -21.74 -16.58 -12.82
C ALA A 242 -21.30 -16.22 -14.25
N VAL A 243 -20.07 -16.58 -14.62
CA VAL A 243 -19.49 -16.24 -15.92
C VAL A 243 -20.13 -17.07 -17.03
N SER A 244 -20.31 -18.38 -16.82
CA SER A 244 -20.98 -19.26 -17.78
C SER A 244 -22.41 -18.79 -18.06
N SER A 245 -23.16 -18.37 -17.04
CA SER A 245 -24.52 -17.84 -17.23
C SER A 245 -24.54 -16.53 -18.02
N GLN A 246 -23.53 -15.68 -17.86
CA GLN A 246 -23.46 -14.42 -18.60
C GLN A 246 -23.03 -14.62 -20.07
N LEU A 247 -22.14 -15.58 -20.34
CA LEU A 247 -21.67 -15.88 -21.70
C LEU A 247 -22.68 -16.70 -22.51
N THR A 248 -23.30 -17.70 -21.90
CA THR A 248 -24.18 -18.65 -22.60
C THR A 248 -25.67 -18.35 -22.42
N GLY A 249 -26.03 -17.54 -21.43
CA GLY A 249 -27.43 -17.33 -21.03
C GLY A 249 -28.03 -18.51 -20.25
N LEU A 250 -27.26 -19.58 -20.01
CA LEU A 250 -27.72 -20.79 -19.33
C LEU A 250 -27.42 -20.73 -17.84
N THR A 251 -28.40 -21.00 -17.00
CA THR A 251 -28.17 -21.22 -15.57
C THR A 251 -27.70 -22.64 -15.36
N ALA A 252 -26.48 -22.83 -14.86
CA ALA A 252 -26.01 -24.15 -14.44
C ALA A 252 -26.94 -24.74 -13.36
N ASP A 253 -27.13 -26.06 -13.41
CA ASP A 253 -27.99 -26.77 -12.45
C ASP A 253 -27.49 -26.54 -11.02
N ALA A 254 -28.42 -26.32 -10.10
CA ALA A 254 -28.12 -25.99 -8.71
C ALA A 254 -27.31 -27.09 -7.99
N GLU A 255 -27.40 -28.33 -8.46
CA GLU A 255 -26.70 -29.50 -7.90
C GLU A 255 -25.21 -29.58 -8.29
N GLN A 256 -24.78 -28.85 -9.33
CA GLN A 256 -23.39 -28.84 -9.81
C GLN A 256 -22.59 -27.62 -9.35
N ARG A 257 -23.17 -26.77 -8.49
CA ARG A 257 -22.50 -25.57 -7.97
C ARG A 257 -21.35 -25.95 -7.06
N GLN A 258 -20.13 -25.93 -7.60
CA GLN A 258 -18.88 -26.03 -6.85
C GLN A 258 -18.52 -24.67 -6.26
N GLY A 259 -19.37 -24.18 -5.36
CA GLY A 259 -19.15 -22.90 -4.72
C GLY A 259 -18.00 -22.94 -3.71
N LYS A 260 -17.09 -21.96 -3.79
CA LYS A 260 -15.99 -21.80 -2.83
C LYS A 260 -16.46 -20.98 -1.64
N GLU A 261 -16.27 -21.49 -0.42
CA GLU A 261 -16.54 -20.69 0.78
C GLU A 261 -15.52 -19.56 0.90
N VAL A 262 -16.02 -18.34 1.01
CA VAL A 262 -15.24 -17.11 1.15
C VAL A 262 -15.51 -16.50 2.51
N ILE A 263 -14.43 -16.23 3.24
CA ILE A 263 -14.47 -15.61 4.55
C ILE A 263 -13.81 -14.23 4.47
N ILE A 264 -14.52 -13.19 4.93
CA ILE A 264 -14.03 -11.80 4.99
C ILE A 264 -14.11 -11.30 6.42
N ASP A 265 -12.97 -10.99 7.04
CA ASP A 265 -12.93 -10.28 8.31
C ASP A 265 -13.06 -8.76 8.09
N TYR A 266 -14.21 -8.18 8.45
CA TYR A 266 -14.44 -6.74 8.38
C TYR A 266 -13.81 -6.00 9.56
N LYS A 267 -12.48 -6.01 9.59
CA LYS A 267 -11.68 -5.35 10.60
C LYS A 267 -10.95 -4.18 9.95
N ALA A 268 -11.20 -2.96 10.46
CA ALA A 268 -10.43 -1.81 10.02
C ALA A 268 -8.95 -2.07 10.35
N GLU A 269 -8.09 -1.94 9.35
CA GLU A 269 -6.65 -1.85 9.58
C GLU A 269 -6.43 -0.76 10.62
N LYS A 270 -5.71 -1.08 11.70
CA LYS A 270 -5.44 -0.05 12.69
C LYS A 270 -4.59 1.00 12.00
N LEU A 271 -4.85 2.27 12.24
CA LEU A 271 -4.07 3.36 11.66
C LEU A 271 -2.55 3.17 11.87
N ILE A 272 -2.18 2.57 13.00
CA ILE A 272 -0.80 2.22 13.34
C ILE A 272 -0.20 1.16 12.39
N ASP A 273 -0.98 0.20 11.89
CA ASP A 273 -0.53 -0.81 10.92
C ASP A 273 -0.18 -0.15 9.59
N ARG A 274 -1.11 0.64 9.03
CA ARG A 274 -0.89 1.37 7.78
C ARG A 274 0.29 2.34 7.87
N GLN A 275 0.40 3.08 8.98
CA GLN A 275 1.53 3.97 9.21
C GLN A 275 2.85 3.21 9.43
N ALA A 276 2.79 2.01 10.00
CA ALA A 276 3.94 1.14 10.18
C ALA A 276 4.47 0.60 8.84
N GLU A 277 3.59 0.25 7.89
CA GLU A 277 3.99 -0.10 6.52
C GLU A 277 4.74 1.05 5.84
N ALA A 278 4.15 2.25 5.82
CA ALA A 278 4.77 3.42 5.22
C ALA A 278 6.12 3.77 5.86
N ALA A 279 6.20 3.71 7.20
CA ALA A 279 7.46 3.94 7.92
C ALA A 279 8.51 2.87 7.64
N LYS A 280 8.10 1.63 7.38
CA LYS A 280 8.99 0.53 7.03
C LYS A 280 9.52 0.66 5.61
N ALA A 281 8.68 1.00 4.64
CA ALA A 281 9.08 1.22 3.25
C ALA A 281 10.20 2.27 3.15
N LEU A 282 9.99 3.45 3.75
CA LEU A 282 11.02 4.51 3.80
C LEU A 282 12.28 4.06 4.56
N SER A 283 12.13 3.20 5.57
CA SER A 283 13.28 2.60 6.26
C SER A 283 14.05 1.62 5.35
N ASP A 284 13.39 0.90 4.46
CA ASP A 284 14.05 -0.05 3.56
C ASP A 284 14.76 0.66 2.41
N GLU A 285 14.23 1.80 1.98
CA GLU A 285 14.90 2.77 1.08
C GLU A 285 16.16 3.41 1.70
N GLY A 286 16.45 3.12 2.97
CA GLY A 286 17.67 3.55 3.64
C GLY A 286 17.57 4.89 4.37
N LEU A 287 16.37 5.48 4.51
CA LEU A 287 16.21 6.73 5.24
C LEU A 287 16.46 6.56 6.75
N LEU A 288 16.99 7.60 7.37
CA LEU A 288 17.11 7.70 8.82
C LEU A 288 15.74 7.99 9.45
N CYS A 289 15.47 7.49 10.66
CA CYS A 289 14.20 7.77 11.37
C CYS A 289 13.86 9.26 11.48
N LYS A 290 14.88 10.14 11.47
CA LYS A 290 14.69 11.60 11.48
C LYS A 290 14.14 12.12 10.15
N GLN A 291 14.59 11.56 9.02
CA GLN A 291 14.12 11.92 7.68
C GLN A 291 12.70 11.41 7.47
N ILE A 292 12.45 10.14 7.82
CA ILE A 292 11.11 9.53 7.80
C ILE A 292 10.13 10.35 8.64
N ALA A 293 10.55 10.81 9.83
CA ALA A 293 9.73 11.66 10.69
C ALA A 293 9.34 12.99 10.02
N LYS A 294 10.28 13.63 9.32
CA LYS A 294 10.03 14.87 8.56
C LYS A 294 9.05 14.61 7.41
N GLU A 295 9.23 13.51 6.69
CA GLU A 295 8.41 13.14 5.52
C GLU A 295 6.98 12.78 5.90
N MET A 296 6.80 12.01 6.98
CA MET A 296 5.47 11.63 7.47
C MET A 296 4.79 12.72 8.33
N GLY A 297 5.47 13.83 8.62
CA GLY A 297 4.99 14.86 9.54
C GLY A 297 4.75 14.34 10.97
N LYS A 298 5.59 13.41 11.44
CA LYS A 298 5.48 12.76 12.77
C LYS A 298 6.74 12.96 13.60
N SER A 299 6.67 12.64 14.90
CA SER A 299 7.85 12.67 15.77
C SER A 299 8.76 11.46 15.51
N ARG A 300 10.07 11.63 15.68
CA ARG A 300 11.07 10.55 15.53
C ARG A 300 10.78 9.35 16.45
N SER A 301 10.34 9.62 17.68
CA SER A 301 9.98 8.57 18.64
C SER A 301 8.80 7.75 18.13
N TYR A 302 7.80 8.41 17.52
CA TYR A 302 6.66 7.74 16.92
C TYR A 302 7.06 6.84 15.76
N ILE A 303 7.93 7.30 14.85
CA ILE A 303 8.47 6.46 13.76
C ILE A 303 9.18 5.22 14.31
N THR A 304 9.93 5.36 15.41
CA THR A 304 10.60 4.22 16.04
C THR A 304 9.58 3.21 16.58
N VAL A 305 8.47 3.68 17.15
CA VAL A 305 7.36 2.83 17.61
C VAL A 305 6.71 2.12 16.43
N LEU A 306 6.44 2.83 15.32
CA LEU A 306 5.86 2.28 14.10
C LEU A 306 6.72 1.15 13.50
N ILE A 307 8.03 1.38 13.34
CA ILE A 307 8.94 0.35 12.83
C ILE A 307 8.98 -0.86 13.78
N LYS A 308 9.08 -0.63 15.10
CA LYS A 308 9.03 -1.73 16.08
C LYS A 308 7.71 -2.50 16.02
N HIS A 309 6.61 -1.78 15.85
CA HIS A 309 5.29 -2.37 15.71
C HIS A 309 5.21 -3.28 14.48
N TRP A 310 5.72 -2.82 13.34
CA TRP A 310 5.77 -3.59 12.09
C TRP A 310 6.47 -4.94 12.24
N PHE A 311 7.63 -4.97 12.91
CA PHE A 311 8.37 -6.22 13.14
C PHE A 311 7.61 -7.13 14.13
N ARG A 312 7.10 -6.56 15.23
CA ARG A 312 6.38 -7.32 16.26
C ARG A 312 5.06 -7.91 15.75
N SER A 313 4.30 -7.18 14.95
CA SER A 313 3.03 -7.66 14.39
C SER A 313 3.21 -8.85 13.45
N ARG A 314 4.43 -9.06 12.93
CA ARG A 314 4.82 -10.16 12.05
C ARG A 314 5.67 -11.24 12.73
N GLY A 315 5.87 -11.15 14.05
CA GLY A 315 6.70 -12.10 14.79
C GLY A 315 8.20 -12.04 14.46
N LEU A 316 8.66 -10.95 13.82
CA LEU A 316 10.05 -10.78 13.42
C LEU A 316 10.87 -10.07 14.52
N PRO A 317 12.17 -10.38 14.66
CA PRO A 317 13.03 -9.67 15.60
C PRO A 317 13.28 -8.23 15.15
N VAL A 318 13.17 -7.29 16.08
CA VAL A 318 13.45 -5.87 15.81
C VAL A 318 14.96 -5.68 15.60
N PRO A 319 15.42 -5.12 14.48
CA PRO A 319 16.84 -4.90 14.24
C PRO A 319 17.42 -3.86 15.21
N ASP A 320 18.66 -4.09 15.66
CA ASP A 320 19.40 -3.10 16.45
C ASP A 320 19.69 -1.85 15.59
N GLY A 321 19.15 -0.71 16.03
CA GLY A 321 19.32 0.57 15.36
C GLY A 321 20.79 0.99 15.20
N ARG A 322 21.71 0.54 16.07
CA ARG A 322 23.15 0.80 15.93
C ARG A 322 23.74 0.03 14.76
N ARG A 323 23.40 -1.26 14.62
CA ARG A 323 23.83 -2.10 13.49
C ARG A 323 23.28 -1.57 12.17
N ARG A 324 21.98 -1.26 12.10
CA ARG A 324 21.37 -0.65 10.90
C ARG A 324 22.07 0.64 10.50
N ARG A 325 22.31 1.56 11.44
CA ARG A 325 22.97 2.85 11.13
C ARG A 325 24.39 2.68 10.58
N LYS A 326 25.11 1.60 10.92
CA LYS A 326 26.44 1.33 10.35
C LYS A 326 26.40 0.98 8.87
N GLN A 327 25.34 0.30 8.43
CA GLN A 327 25.12 -0.16 7.05
C GLN A 327 24.64 0.97 6.12
N LEU A 328 24.05 2.04 6.67
CA LEU A 328 23.57 3.15 5.86
C LEU A 328 24.72 3.95 5.24
N PRO A 329 24.64 4.30 3.93
CA PRO A 329 25.65 5.12 3.27
C PRO A 329 25.70 6.53 3.87
N ASN A 330 24.54 7.12 4.17
CA ASN A 330 24.41 8.46 4.74
C ASN A 330 24.06 8.40 6.23
N LYS A 331 25.08 8.58 7.09
CA LYS A 331 24.93 8.49 8.56
C LYS A 331 24.53 9.81 9.23
N GLN A 332 24.60 10.90 8.48
CA GLN A 332 24.38 12.26 8.95
C GLN A 332 23.55 13.04 7.93
N ASP A 333 22.59 13.80 8.44
CA ASP A 333 21.65 14.64 7.68
C ASP A 333 22.28 15.97 7.26
N LYS A 334 23.30 16.42 8.00
CA LYS A 334 24.08 17.62 7.70
C LYS A 334 25.55 17.23 7.57
N LEU A 335 26.27 17.96 6.73
CA LEU A 335 27.73 17.84 6.66
C LEU A 335 28.29 18.09 8.08
N PRO A 336 29.15 17.20 8.62
CA PRO A 336 29.73 17.43 9.93
C PRO A 336 30.46 18.77 10.00
N LEU A 337 30.38 19.46 11.14
CA LEU A 337 30.95 20.81 11.31
C LEU A 337 32.45 20.87 10.96
N TYR A 338 33.22 19.84 11.33
CA TYR A 338 34.64 19.78 10.99
C TYR A 338 34.91 19.73 9.48
N ARG A 339 33.98 19.21 8.66
CA ARG A 339 34.11 19.25 7.19
C ARG A 339 33.79 20.63 6.64
N GLN A 340 32.80 21.31 7.22
CA GLN A 340 32.42 22.66 6.83
C GLN A 340 33.55 23.67 7.09
N LEU A 341 34.24 23.49 8.22
CA LEU A 341 35.34 24.36 8.65
C LEU A 341 36.71 23.94 8.12
N ALA A 342 36.80 22.88 7.31
CA ALA A 342 38.06 22.24 6.95
C ALA A 342 39.01 23.18 6.19
N ASP A 343 38.54 23.85 5.15
CA ASP A 343 39.38 24.72 4.33
C ASP A 343 39.84 25.96 5.11
N GLU A 344 38.95 26.61 5.85
CA GLU A 344 39.28 27.79 6.68
C GLU A 344 40.23 27.44 7.83
N ALA A 345 40.03 26.27 8.48
CA ALA A 345 40.91 25.80 9.54
C ALA A 345 42.34 25.52 9.03
N VAL A 346 42.49 24.97 7.82
CA VAL A 346 43.81 24.73 7.21
C VAL A 346 44.47 26.05 6.81
N GLN A 347 43.76 27.00 6.21
CA GLN A 347 44.30 28.32 5.89
C GLN A 347 44.85 29.04 7.13
N LEU A 348 44.08 29.04 8.23
CA LEU A 348 44.50 29.65 9.48
C LEU A 348 45.68 28.89 10.13
N ALA A 349 45.73 27.57 9.99
CA ALA A 349 46.85 26.76 10.45
C ALA A 349 48.12 27.01 9.64
N ASP A 350 48.00 27.23 8.32
CA ASP A 350 49.12 27.55 7.44
C ASP A 350 49.70 28.94 7.69
N GLN A 351 48.89 29.87 8.19
CA GLN A 351 49.34 31.16 8.73
C GLN A 351 50.14 31.02 10.04
N GLY A 352 50.18 29.82 10.63
CA GLY A 352 50.91 29.54 11.87
C GLY A 352 50.10 29.75 13.15
N LEU A 353 48.78 29.94 13.06
CA LEU A 353 47.94 30.16 14.24
C LEU A 353 47.77 28.87 15.06
N PRO A 354 47.82 28.94 16.41
CA PRO A 354 47.60 27.77 17.26
C PRO A 354 46.12 27.36 17.26
N TYR A 355 45.85 26.05 17.43
CA TYR A 355 44.49 25.49 17.34
C TYR A 355 43.48 26.16 18.27
N LEU A 356 43.90 26.57 19.47
CA LEU A 356 43.03 27.27 20.42
C LEU A 356 42.59 28.66 19.93
N VAL A 357 43.45 29.35 19.16
CA VAL A 357 43.12 30.65 18.56
C VAL A 357 42.21 30.45 17.34
N ILE A 358 42.49 29.43 16.52
CA ILE A 358 41.63 29.05 15.40
C ILE A 358 40.24 28.68 15.90
N ALA A 359 40.15 27.87 16.96
CA ALA A 359 38.90 27.47 17.59
C ALA A 359 38.09 28.68 18.08
N ARG A 360 38.75 29.67 18.71
CA ARG A 360 38.11 30.93 19.11
C ARG A 360 37.61 31.74 17.91
N LYS A 361 38.41 31.88 16.85
CA LYS A 361 38.02 32.59 15.62
C LYS A 361 36.81 31.94 14.94
N LEU A 362 36.82 30.61 14.82
CA LEU A 362 35.74 29.83 14.19
C LEU A 362 34.60 29.48 15.16
N LYS A 363 34.58 30.06 16.37
CA LYS A 363 33.56 29.84 17.41
C LYS A 363 33.28 28.35 17.67
N THR A 364 34.34 27.54 17.75
CA THR A 364 34.28 26.08 17.95
C THR A 364 35.31 25.63 19.00
N ASN A 365 35.57 24.32 19.10
CA ASN A 365 36.59 23.75 19.98
C ASN A 365 37.82 23.24 19.21
N ASP A 366 38.95 23.16 19.90
CA ASP A 366 40.24 22.70 19.38
C ASP A 366 40.19 21.29 18.77
N THR A 367 39.36 20.41 19.35
CA THR A 367 39.16 19.04 18.92
C THR A 367 38.49 18.97 17.54
N ILE A 368 37.54 19.87 17.26
CA ILE A 368 36.88 20.00 15.95
C ILE A 368 37.87 20.56 14.93
N ILE A 369 38.71 21.54 15.31
CA ILE A 369 39.78 22.06 14.44
C ILE A 369 40.78 20.97 14.07
N GLY A 370 41.26 20.20 15.04
CA GLY A 370 42.18 19.08 14.78
C GLY A 370 41.57 18.04 13.84
N LYS A 371 40.29 17.70 14.03
CA LYS A 371 39.55 16.81 13.11
C LYS A 371 39.35 17.43 11.73
N ALA A 372 39.12 18.73 11.64
CA ALA A 372 38.91 19.46 10.39
C ALA A 372 40.18 19.42 9.53
N ILE A 373 41.34 19.76 10.13
CA ILE A 373 42.65 19.71 9.48
C ILE A 373 43.03 18.28 9.10
N SER A 374 42.87 17.32 10.03
CA SER A 374 43.15 15.91 9.74
C SER A 374 42.29 15.38 8.58
N TRP A 375 41.00 15.70 8.57
CA TRP A 375 40.11 15.32 7.48
C TRP A 375 40.50 15.98 6.16
N TRP A 376 40.85 17.27 6.15
CA TRP A 376 41.27 18.00 4.94
C TRP A 376 42.47 17.34 4.27
N HIS A 377 43.52 17.02 5.05
CA HIS A 377 44.73 16.35 4.55
C HIS A 377 44.43 14.93 4.08
N THR A 378 43.73 14.13 4.90
CA THR A 378 43.40 12.74 4.56
C THR A 378 42.53 12.64 3.31
N SER A 379 41.55 13.54 3.15
CA SER A 379 40.67 13.57 1.97
C SER A 379 41.39 13.90 0.65
N ARG A 380 42.60 14.46 0.74
CA ARG A 380 43.46 14.83 -0.39
C ARG A 380 44.71 13.95 -0.50
N ASN A 381 44.76 12.84 0.27
CA ASN A 381 45.92 11.95 0.34
C ASN A 381 47.23 12.65 0.73
N LEU A 382 47.16 13.69 1.57
CA LEU A 382 48.32 14.38 2.12
C LEU A 382 48.62 13.89 3.55
N PRO A 383 49.89 13.84 3.96
CA PRO A 383 50.24 13.52 5.35
C PRO A 383 49.65 14.58 6.29
N VAL A 384 49.05 14.13 7.39
CA VAL A 384 48.51 15.03 8.42
C VAL A 384 49.68 15.60 9.23
N PRO A 385 49.85 16.93 9.31
CA PRO A 385 50.95 17.52 10.05
C PRO A 385 50.93 17.10 11.52
N THR A 386 52.05 16.60 12.01
CA THR A 386 52.22 16.29 13.44
C THR A 386 52.48 17.56 14.24
N ALA A 387 52.49 17.43 15.58
CA ALA A 387 52.86 18.56 16.44
C ALA A 387 54.31 19.01 16.20
N ASP A 388 55.20 18.07 15.85
CA ASP A 388 56.60 18.37 15.56
C ASP A 388 56.74 19.10 14.22
N ASP A 389 56.01 18.68 13.18
CA ASP A 389 56.03 19.37 11.87
C ASP A 389 55.57 20.81 11.98
N ARG A 390 54.51 21.05 12.77
CA ARG A 390 54.03 22.42 13.06
C ARG A 390 55.08 23.22 13.81
N ARG A 391 55.70 22.64 14.85
CA ARG A 391 56.78 23.28 15.61
C ARG A 391 57.95 23.66 14.71
N LYS A 392 58.39 22.75 13.82
CA LYS A 392 59.46 23.00 12.84
C LYS A 392 59.09 24.12 11.88
N LYS A 393 57.85 24.13 11.34
CA LYS A 393 57.36 25.21 10.47
C LYS A 393 57.37 26.58 11.17
N THR A 394 56.91 26.63 12.42
CA THR A 394 56.96 27.84 13.24
C THR A 394 58.39 28.31 13.49
N LEU A 395 59.30 27.40 13.85
CA LEU A 395 60.71 27.73 14.12
C LEU A 395 61.47 28.12 12.85
N SER A 396 61.13 27.55 11.69
CA SER A 396 61.67 27.97 10.39
C SER A 396 61.32 29.42 10.08
N LYS A 397 60.04 29.81 10.26
CA LYS A 397 59.62 31.20 10.05
C LYS A 397 60.27 32.16 11.06
N ALA A 398 60.41 31.73 12.32
CA ALA A 398 61.11 32.51 13.33
C ALA A 398 62.62 32.65 13.02
N LYS A 399 63.24 31.61 12.44
CA LYS A 399 64.61 31.65 11.94
C LYS A 399 64.76 32.69 10.81
N GLU A 400 63.87 32.67 9.82
CA GLU A 400 63.88 33.63 8.71
C GLU A 400 63.77 35.09 9.20
N LEU A 401 62.83 35.38 10.10
CA LEU A 401 62.69 36.72 10.70
C LEU A 401 63.94 37.13 11.50
N TYR A 402 64.55 36.17 12.21
CA TYR A 402 65.79 36.41 12.94
C TYR A 402 66.96 36.74 12.01
N GLU A 403 67.08 36.03 10.89
CA GLU A 403 68.10 36.26 9.87
C GLU A 403 67.92 37.62 9.19
N GLN A 404 66.68 38.04 8.96
CA GLN A 404 66.30 39.39 8.50
C GLN A 404 66.61 40.51 9.50
N GLY A 405 67.10 40.18 10.69
CA GLY A 405 67.58 41.15 11.68
C GLY A 405 66.52 41.58 12.70
N ILE A 406 65.34 40.98 12.69
CA ILE A 406 64.31 41.26 13.69
C ILE A 406 64.76 40.69 15.04
N LEU A 407 64.63 41.49 16.11
CA LEU A 407 65.04 41.07 17.43
C LEU A 407 64.07 40.03 17.99
N ILE A 408 64.61 39.01 18.68
CA ILE A 408 63.82 37.93 19.30
C ILE A 408 62.76 38.49 20.26
N LYS A 409 63.04 39.59 20.96
CA LYS A 409 62.08 40.21 21.88
C LYS A 409 60.81 40.67 21.15
N ASP A 410 60.95 41.14 19.92
CA ASP A 410 59.88 41.80 19.17
C ASP A 410 59.03 40.78 18.41
N MET A 411 59.63 39.69 17.90
CA MET A 411 58.89 38.61 17.24
C MET A 411 58.39 37.50 18.18
N ALA A 412 58.92 37.38 19.41
CA ALA A 412 58.52 36.31 20.33
C ALA A 412 57.01 36.25 20.64
N PRO A 413 56.31 37.39 20.84
CA PRO A 413 54.86 37.39 21.04
C PRO A 413 54.08 36.80 19.86
N ASP A 414 54.54 37.02 18.62
CA ASP A 414 53.86 36.56 17.41
C ASP A 414 53.87 35.03 17.26
N PHE A 415 54.80 34.35 17.94
CA PHE A 415 54.92 32.90 17.95
C PHE A 415 54.41 32.24 19.25
N ASP A 416 53.79 33.01 20.15
CA ASP A 416 53.34 32.55 21.48
C ASP A 416 54.49 31.99 22.35
N TYR A 417 55.68 32.60 22.24
CA TYR A 417 56.84 32.30 23.08
C TYR A 417 57.20 33.50 23.95
N GLY A 418 57.74 33.23 25.14
CA GLY A 418 58.55 34.23 25.85
C GLY A 418 59.91 34.43 25.15
N PRO A 419 60.57 35.61 25.24
CA PRO A 419 61.84 35.86 24.56
C PRO A 419 62.93 34.82 24.85
N ARG A 420 63.04 34.38 26.11
CA ARG A 420 63.96 33.30 26.52
C ARG A 420 63.55 31.95 25.94
N GLY A 421 62.25 31.65 25.91
CA GLY A 421 61.71 30.42 25.36
C GLY A 421 61.98 30.29 23.86
N LEU A 422 61.72 31.37 23.09
CA LEU A 422 62.02 31.39 21.66
C LEU A 422 63.51 31.25 21.39
N THR A 423 64.36 31.92 22.19
CA THR A 423 65.83 31.79 22.06
C THR A 423 66.29 30.35 22.24
N LEU A 424 65.80 29.65 23.26
CA LEU A 424 66.15 28.25 23.52
C LEU A 424 65.62 27.33 22.41
N ALA A 425 64.40 27.57 21.94
CA ALA A 425 63.79 26.80 20.86
C ALA A 425 64.52 26.99 19.53
N LEU A 426 64.89 28.22 19.18
CA LEU A 426 65.70 28.53 18.00
C LEU A 426 67.09 27.92 18.11
N ARG A 427 67.78 28.07 19.24
CA ARG A 427 69.12 27.46 19.42
C ARG A 427 69.08 25.95 19.19
N LYS A 428 68.07 25.26 19.73
CA LYS A 428 67.87 23.83 19.49
C LYS A 428 67.59 23.54 18.01
N PHE A 429 66.77 24.35 17.35
CA PHE A 429 66.44 24.20 15.93
C PHE A 429 67.64 24.44 15.00
N TYR A 430 68.45 25.47 15.25
CA TYR A 430 69.73 25.69 14.55
C TYR A 430 70.66 24.50 14.71
N ALA A 431 70.79 23.95 15.93
CA ALA A 431 71.59 22.75 16.17
C ALA A 431 71.04 21.51 15.43
N GLU A 432 69.71 21.34 15.36
CA GLU A 432 69.07 20.28 14.58
C GLU A 432 69.34 20.43 13.06
N LEU A 433 69.56 21.64 12.57
CA LEU A 433 69.96 21.94 11.18
C LEU A 433 71.48 21.87 10.94
N GLY A 434 72.29 21.63 11.99
CA GLY A 434 73.75 21.64 11.90
C GLY A 434 74.38 23.03 11.82
N GLU A 435 73.62 24.08 12.14
CA GLU A 435 74.07 25.47 12.09
C GLU A 435 74.28 26.05 13.50
N THR A 436 75.17 27.04 13.61
CA THR A 436 75.36 27.80 14.85
C THR A 436 74.49 29.07 14.82
N MET A 437 73.56 29.18 15.77
CA MET A 437 72.74 30.38 15.92
C MET A 437 73.65 31.61 16.16
N PRO A 438 73.55 32.68 15.34
CA PRO A 438 74.32 33.91 15.52
C PRO A 438 74.14 34.53 16.92
N ASP A 439 75.19 35.18 17.45
CA ASP A 439 75.09 35.85 18.75
C ASP A 439 74.15 37.07 18.65
N GLY A 440 73.08 37.06 19.45
CA GLY A 440 72.12 38.17 19.50
C GLY A 440 72.68 39.46 20.11
N ARG A 441 73.84 39.41 20.79
CA ARG A 441 74.48 40.60 21.39
C ARG A 441 75.13 41.51 20.34
N SER A 442 75.76 40.94 19.31
CA SER A 442 76.38 41.71 18.22
C SER A 442 75.33 42.44 17.38
N ARG A 443 74.12 41.89 17.23
CA ARG A 443 73.02 42.50 16.48
C ARG A 443 72.36 43.69 17.18
N ARG A 444 72.35 43.74 18.52
CA ARG A 444 71.80 44.89 19.29
C ARG A 444 72.63 46.17 19.12
N GLY A 445 73.93 46.04 18.85
CA GLY A 445 74.79 47.18 18.52
C GLY A 445 74.41 47.81 17.19
N ASN A 446 74.25 46.98 16.15
CA ASN A 446 73.99 47.43 14.78
C ASN A 446 72.57 47.99 14.58
N ALA A 447 71.57 47.46 15.29
CA ALA A 447 70.21 47.99 15.25
C ALA A 447 70.08 49.42 15.82
N ARG A 448 71.02 49.85 16.69
CA ARG A 448 71.08 51.22 17.21
C ARG A 448 71.84 52.18 16.30
N SER A 449 72.72 51.69 15.43
CA SER A 449 73.54 52.50 14.52
C SER A 449 72.98 52.65 13.10
N GLY A 450 71.89 51.95 12.77
CA GLY A 450 71.22 52.07 11.46
C GLY A 450 71.91 51.30 10.31
N GLU A 451 72.89 50.46 10.61
CA GLU A 451 73.61 49.67 9.60
C GLU A 451 72.99 48.28 9.37
N PRO A 452 72.98 47.75 8.12
CA PRO A 452 72.48 46.41 7.85
C PRO A 452 73.37 45.33 8.50
N VAL A 453 72.71 44.38 9.16
CA VAL A 453 73.28 43.47 10.17
C VAL A 453 74.15 42.33 9.60
N ASN A 454 74.24 42.16 8.28
CA ASN A 454 75.00 41.07 7.66
C ASN A 454 76.33 41.55 7.06
N GLY A 455 77.25 41.98 7.93
CA GLY A 455 78.68 42.05 7.60
C GLY A 455 79.29 40.65 7.71
N ASN A 456 79.43 39.96 6.58
CA ASN A 456 80.05 38.65 6.50
C ASN A 456 81.57 38.80 6.73
N SER A 457 82.07 38.57 7.94
CA SER A 457 83.52 38.61 8.21
C SER A 457 84.17 37.31 7.73
N LYS A 458 84.59 37.29 6.45
CA LYS A 458 85.66 36.40 5.99
C LYS A 458 87.00 37.13 6.09
N ASN A 459 87.70 36.89 7.19
CA ASN A 459 89.13 36.53 7.30
C ASN A 459 89.56 36.59 8.76
#